data_AF-Q4SSQ1-F1
#
_entry.id   AF-Q4SSQ1-F1
#
_cell.length_a   1.000
_cell.length_b   1.000
_cell.length_c   1.000
_cell.angle_alpha   90.00
_cell.angle_beta   90.00
_cell.angle_gamma   90.00
#
_symmetry.space_group_name_H-M   'P 1'
#
loop_
_entity.id
_entity.type
_entity.pdbx_description
1 polymer ?
#
loop_
_entity_poly.entity_id
_entity_poly.type
_entity_poly.pdbx_seq_one_letter_code
_entity_poly.pdbx_strand_id
1 'polypeptide(L)'
;MDACGGPECPREPRSGNCSLSVQVSRPCKTHFRQHPYPLEDVETWAESVDKVLGCKAGQIAFREFLKSEYSEENILFWLACEEHKKIKTVPEMISSANRIYSEFVQTEAPKQINIDCGTRENITKNICQPSLTSFDTAQKLIYSLMARDCYPRFLKSDIYQGLLRRNESRLSFEEMTQWSLSLERLLSSKNGIKVFQAFLKSEFSDENIEFWLVCEDYKKIGSSFRMSSRARKIFKRYIQADAAREINIDHKTRDLIRRNVAAPTRVCFDDAQRIVYSLMEKDSYPRFLRSDIYHRLLDSTSK
;
A
#
# COMPACT_ATOMS: atom_id res chain seq x y z
N MET A 1 53.50 31.72 -59.81
CA MET A 1 52.30 31.34 -60.56
C MET A 1 51.38 30.63 -59.58
N ASP A 2 50.25 31.29 -59.35
CA ASP A 2 48.98 30.95 -58.69
C ASP A 2 48.59 29.44 -58.75
N ALA A 3 47.67 28.87 -57.97
CA ALA A 3 46.56 29.37 -57.16
C ALA A 3 46.13 28.31 -56.12
N CYS A 4 45.26 28.74 -55.21
CA CYS A 4 44.58 28.06 -54.12
C CYS A 4 43.65 26.88 -54.48
N GLY A 5 43.37 26.01 -53.51
CA GLY A 5 42.22 25.08 -53.50
C GLY A 5 42.07 24.38 -52.14
N GLY A 6 40.97 24.66 -51.43
CA GLY A 6 40.67 24.20 -50.05
C GLY A 6 40.22 22.72 -49.92
N PRO A 7 39.77 22.31 -48.72
CA PRO A 7 39.74 20.90 -48.30
C PRO A 7 38.46 20.15 -48.71
N GLU A 8 38.61 18.92 -49.17
CA GLU A 8 37.50 17.98 -49.39
C GLU A 8 37.17 17.20 -48.10
N CYS A 9 35.91 17.27 -47.66
CA CYS A 9 35.33 16.42 -46.61
C CYS A 9 35.17 14.97 -47.10
N PRO A 10 35.54 13.94 -46.30
CA PRO A 10 35.21 12.55 -46.61
C PRO A 10 33.73 12.22 -46.32
N ARG A 11 33.12 11.51 -47.27
CA ARG A 11 31.73 11.03 -47.28
C ARG A 11 31.46 9.97 -46.20
N GLU A 12 30.25 10.00 -45.64
CA GLU A 12 29.69 8.94 -44.79
C GLU A 12 29.59 7.58 -45.51
N PRO A 13 29.84 6.46 -44.80
CA PRO A 13 29.28 5.16 -45.15
C PRO A 13 27.99 4.86 -44.38
N ARG A 14 27.07 4.27 -45.11
CA ARG A 14 25.68 3.93 -44.77
C ARG A 14 25.54 2.93 -43.62
N SER A 15 24.41 3.10 -42.94
CA SER A 15 23.73 2.21 -41.99
C SER A 15 23.90 0.70 -42.26
N GLY A 16 24.58 0.01 -41.35
CA GLY A 16 24.52 -1.44 -41.19
C GLY A 16 23.74 -1.79 -39.93
N ASN A 17 22.58 -2.44 -40.11
CA ASN A 17 21.76 -3.02 -39.05
C ASN A 17 22.60 -3.89 -38.11
N CYS A 18 22.67 -3.52 -36.83
CA CYS A 18 23.15 -4.40 -35.76
C CYS A 18 22.03 -4.57 -34.73
N SER A 19 21.27 -5.65 -34.90
CA SER A 19 20.29 -6.11 -33.93
C SER A 19 21.02 -6.64 -32.69
N LEU A 20 21.40 -5.74 -31.79
CA LEU A 20 21.85 -6.12 -30.45
C LEU A 20 20.61 -6.35 -29.59
N SER A 21 20.25 -7.63 -29.46
CA SER A 21 19.40 -8.12 -28.40
C SER A 21 19.98 -7.68 -27.06
N VAL A 22 19.36 -6.67 -26.45
CA VAL A 22 19.61 -6.29 -25.06
C VAL A 22 19.20 -7.50 -24.22
N GLN A 23 20.19 -8.26 -23.74
CA GLN A 23 19.96 -9.21 -22.67
C GLN A 23 19.49 -8.42 -21.46
N VAL A 24 18.21 -8.56 -21.15
CA VAL A 24 17.62 -8.06 -19.91
C VAL A 24 18.31 -8.79 -18.76
N SER A 25 19.29 -8.12 -18.16
CA SER A 25 19.91 -8.55 -16.91
C SER A 25 18.81 -8.76 -15.88
N ARG A 26 18.76 -9.97 -15.32
CA ARG A 26 17.80 -10.37 -14.27
C ARG A 26 17.82 -9.35 -13.12
N PRO A 27 16.67 -9.03 -12.49
CA PRO A 27 16.67 -8.14 -11.34
C PRO A 27 17.50 -8.77 -10.23
N CYS A 28 18.47 -8.01 -9.73
CA CYS A 28 19.26 -8.36 -8.56
C CYS A 28 18.30 -8.58 -7.39
N LYS A 29 18.31 -9.77 -6.78
CA LYS A 29 17.54 -10.06 -5.57
C LYS A 29 18.11 -9.18 -4.45
N THR A 30 17.55 -7.99 -4.27
CA THR A 30 17.86 -7.16 -3.11
C THR A 30 17.39 -7.90 -1.87
N HIS A 31 18.35 -8.37 -1.07
CA HIS A 31 18.10 -8.80 0.29
C HIS A 31 17.63 -7.57 1.08
N PHE A 32 16.32 -7.37 1.12
CA PHE A 32 15.69 -6.34 1.95
C PHE A 32 16.01 -6.65 3.42
N ARG A 33 16.97 -5.93 3.99
CA ARG A 33 17.24 -5.94 5.43
C ARG A 33 15.95 -5.61 6.17
N GLN A 34 15.75 -6.26 7.33
CA GLN A 34 14.58 -6.02 8.18
C GLN A 34 14.47 -4.51 8.49
N HIS A 35 13.28 -3.95 8.25
CA HIS A 35 13.03 -2.52 8.47
C HIS A 35 12.96 -2.27 9.98
N PRO A 36 13.76 -1.36 10.56
CA PRO A 36 13.89 -1.20 12.01
C PRO A 36 12.71 -0.50 12.71
N TYR A 37 11.61 -0.22 11.99
CA TYR A 37 10.46 0.52 12.51
C TYR A 37 9.17 -0.23 12.19
N PRO A 38 8.14 -0.17 13.08
CA PRO A 38 6.81 -0.71 12.79
C PRO A 38 6.29 -0.16 11.48
N LEU A 39 5.84 -1.06 10.60
CA LEU A 39 5.22 -0.71 9.31
C LEU A 39 3.73 -0.45 9.52
N GLU A 40 3.39 0.45 10.44
CA GLU A 40 2.00 0.86 10.66
C GLU A 40 1.57 1.82 9.54
N ASP A 41 0.33 1.67 9.07
CA ASP A 41 -0.34 2.56 8.13
C ASP A 41 0.38 2.79 6.78
N VAL A 42 1.13 1.80 6.27
CA VAL A 42 1.84 1.89 4.97
C VAL A 42 0.88 2.21 3.81
N GLU A 43 -0.37 1.78 3.90
CA GLU A 43 -1.44 2.11 2.95
C GLU A 43 -1.74 3.61 2.89
N THR A 44 -1.59 4.35 3.99
CA THR A 44 -1.86 5.80 4.05
C THR A 44 -0.81 6.60 3.29
N TRP A 45 0.37 6.01 3.02
CA TRP A 45 1.41 6.66 2.23
C TRP A 45 0.98 6.92 0.79
N ALA A 46 -0.02 6.19 0.28
CA ALA A 46 -0.59 6.44 -1.04
C ALA A 46 -1.52 7.67 -1.08
N GLU A 47 -1.88 8.25 0.08
CA GLU A 47 -2.74 9.44 0.15
C GLU A 47 -1.98 10.73 -0.20
N SER A 48 -0.74 10.88 0.29
CA SER A 48 0.10 12.02 -0.06
C SER A 48 1.59 11.78 0.22
N VAL A 49 2.45 12.56 -0.44
CA VAL A 49 3.89 12.59 -0.14
C VAL A 49 4.16 13.07 1.29
N ASP A 50 3.28 13.88 1.87
CA ASP A 50 3.43 14.34 3.26
C ASP A 50 3.30 13.20 4.26
N LYS A 51 2.47 12.20 3.99
CA LYS A 51 2.38 10.98 4.82
C LYS A 51 3.69 10.20 4.82
N VAL A 52 4.35 10.13 3.65
CA VAL A 52 5.67 9.50 3.49
C VAL A 52 6.74 10.30 4.24
N LEU A 53 6.78 11.61 4.05
CA LEU A 53 7.80 12.48 4.66
C LEU A 53 7.57 12.70 6.15
N GLY A 54 6.33 12.57 6.64
CA GLY A 54 5.95 12.80 8.03
C GLY A 54 6.33 11.68 8.99
N CYS A 55 6.66 10.48 8.51
CA CYS A 55 7.04 9.35 9.35
C CYS A 55 8.42 8.78 9.01
N LYS A 56 9.11 8.21 10.01
CA LYS A 56 10.49 7.73 9.84
C LYS A 56 10.58 6.53 8.88
N ALA A 57 9.60 5.64 8.93
CA ALA A 57 9.52 4.50 8.02
C ALA A 57 9.35 4.95 6.56
N GLY A 58 8.45 5.91 6.30
CA GLY A 58 8.24 6.49 4.98
C GLY A 58 9.48 7.19 4.45
N GLN A 59 10.15 8.01 5.27
CA GLN A 59 11.42 8.66 4.90
C GLN A 59 12.50 7.64 4.48
N ILE A 60 12.63 6.52 5.19
CA ILE A 60 13.63 5.49 4.89
C ILE A 60 13.31 4.78 3.59
N ALA A 61 12.06 4.33 3.42
CA ALA A 61 11.61 3.64 2.21
C ALA A 61 11.73 4.54 0.97
N PHE A 62 11.33 5.81 1.10
CA PHE A 62 11.40 6.76 -0.01
C PHE A 62 12.84 7.15 -0.33
N ARG A 63 13.71 7.29 0.68
CA ARG A 63 15.15 7.48 0.46
C ARG A 63 15.78 6.28 -0.24
N GLU A 64 15.43 5.05 0.14
CA GLU A 64 15.93 3.85 -0.51
C GLU A 64 15.54 3.82 -1.99
N PHE A 65 14.30 4.19 -2.30
CA PHE A 65 13.82 4.37 -3.66
C PHE A 65 14.61 5.44 -4.42
N LEU A 66 14.72 6.66 -3.89
CA LEU A 66 15.46 7.74 -4.53
C LEU A 66 16.94 7.40 -4.73
N LYS A 67 17.54 6.65 -3.80
CA LYS A 67 18.90 6.14 -3.92
C LYS A 67 19.04 5.16 -5.08
N SER A 68 18.05 4.29 -5.29
CA SER A 68 18.03 3.37 -6.44
C SER A 68 17.92 4.08 -7.78
N GLU A 69 17.44 5.33 -7.77
CA GLU A 69 17.30 6.18 -8.95
C GLU A 69 18.34 7.31 -9.02
N TYR A 70 19.38 7.25 -8.17
CA TYR A 70 20.46 8.25 -8.11
C TYR A 70 19.98 9.69 -7.86
N SER A 71 18.89 9.85 -7.10
CA SER A 71 18.26 11.14 -6.80
C SER A 71 18.01 11.34 -5.29
N GLU A 72 18.80 10.67 -4.42
CA GLU A 72 18.64 10.72 -2.96
C GLU A 72 18.96 12.08 -2.34
N GLU A 73 19.70 12.95 -3.05
CA GLU A 73 20.00 14.31 -2.63
C GLU A 73 18.74 15.14 -2.38
N ASN A 74 17.66 14.88 -3.13
CA ASN A 74 16.41 15.64 -3.01
C ASN A 74 15.76 15.50 -1.62
N ILE A 75 15.62 14.26 -1.13
CA ILE A 75 15.04 14.04 0.22
C ILE A 75 16.02 14.45 1.31
N LEU A 76 17.34 14.26 1.10
CA LEU A 76 18.36 14.64 2.06
C LEU A 76 18.39 16.16 2.27
N PHE A 77 18.36 16.93 1.19
CA PHE A 77 18.26 18.38 1.24
C PHE A 77 16.97 18.83 1.94
N TRP A 78 15.82 18.27 1.56
CA TRP A 78 14.54 18.62 2.16
C TRP A 78 14.54 18.37 3.67
N LEU A 79 15.04 17.22 4.13
CA LEU A 79 15.17 16.88 5.55
C LEU A 79 16.16 17.81 6.27
N ALA A 80 17.28 18.17 5.63
CA ALA A 80 18.23 19.11 6.22
C ALA A 80 17.61 20.50 6.42
N CYS A 81 16.76 20.97 5.50
CA CYS A 81 16.00 22.20 5.66
C CYS A 81 14.99 22.12 6.81
N GLU A 82 14.28 21.00 6.98
CA GLU A 82 13.35 20.80 8.10
C GLU A 82 14.05 20.84 9.46
N GLU A 83 15.24 20.26 9.57
CA GLU A 83 16.03 20.33 10.80
C GLU A 83 16.62 21.73 11.02
N HIS A 84 17.05 22.42 9.96
CA HIS A 84 17.55 23.79 10.03
C HIS A 84 16.51 24.74 10.63
N LYS A 85 15.24 24.61 10.23
CA LYS A 85 14.12 25.42 10.72
C LYS A 85 13.85 25.27 12.22
N LYS A 86 14.31 24.20 12.85
CA LYS A 86 14.12 23.91 14.27
C LYS A 86 15.23 24.49 15.16
N ILE A 87 16.30 25.03 14.57
CA ILE A 87 17.45 25.56 15.32
C ILE A 87 17.07 26.83 16.06
N LYS A 88 17.53 26.94 17.32
CA LYS A 88 17.19 28.05 18.22
C LYS A 88 18.31 29.08 18.38
N THR A 89 19.56 28.69 18.14
CA THR A 89 20.72 29.55 18.37
C THR A 89 21.32 30.06 17.05
N VAL A 90 21.78 31.31 17.04
CA VAL A 90 22.39 31.93 15.85
C VAL A 90 23.65 31.18 15.38
N PRO A 91 24.59 30.77 16.24
CA PRO A 91 25.80 30.06 15.80
C PRO A 91 25.51 28.70 15.15
N GLU A 92 24.58 27.92 15.72
CA GLU A 92 24.16 26.64 15.14
C GLU A 92 23.43 26.84 13.82
N MET A 93 22.60 27.89 13.71
CA MET A 93 21.86 28.22 12.49
C MET A 93 22.84 28.53 11.36
N ILE A 94 23.84 29.39 11.62
CA ILE A 94 24.89 29.72 10.65
C ILE A 94 25.67 28.46 10.24
N SER A 95 26.07 27.64 11.21
CA SER A 95 26.80 26.39 10.95
C SER A 95 25.98 25.41 10.09
N SER A 96 24.69 25.28 10.39
CA SER A 96 23.76 24.45 9.64
C SER A 96 23.54 24.97 8.22
N ALA A 97 23.35 26.28 8.04
CA ALA A 97 23.19 26.90 6.73
C ALA A 97 24.43 26.68 5.83
N ASN A 98 25.63 26.91 6.37
CA ASN A 98 26.88 26.68 5.64
C ASN A 98 27.04 25.22 5.23
N ARG A 99 26.64 24.27 6.08
CA ARG A 99 26.65 22.84 5.75
C ARG A 99 25.65 22.48 4.65
N ILE A 100 24.42 22.99 4.73
CA ILE A 100 23.42 22.77 3.68
C ILE A 100 23.90 23.35 2.34
N TYR A 101 24.47 24.55 2.38
CA TYR A 101 25.01 25.19 1.20
C TYR A 101 26.14 24.38 0.56
N SER A 102 27.13 23.95 1.35
CA SER A 102 28.29 23.22 0.81
C SER A 102 27.96 21.80 0.34
N GLU A 103 26.99 21.15 0.96
CA GLU A 103 26.61 19.77 0.64
C GLU A 103 25.64 19.69 -0.55
N PHE A 104 24.74 20.68 -0.73
CA PHE A 104 23.63 20.60 -1.68
C PHE A 104 23.56 21.75 -2.70
N VAL A 105 24.02 22.97 -2.38
CA VAL A 105 23.70 24.17 -3.18
C VAL A 105 24.89 24.73 -3.95
N GLN A 106 26.10 24.69 -3.40
CA GLN A 106 27.28 25.23 -4.08
C GLN A 106 27.50 24.52 -5.43
N THR A 107 28.13 25.21 -6.38
CA THR A 107 28.55 24.57 -7.64
C THR A 107 29.51 23.43 -7.33
N GLU A 108 29.33 22.28 -7.99
CA GLU A 108 30.08 21.04 -7.72
C GLU A 108 29.90 20.49 -6.28
N ALA A 109 28.78 20.79 -5.62
CA ALA A 109 28.45 20.15 -4.35
C ALA A 109 28.35 18.63 -4.51
N PRO A 110 28.81 17.82 -3.54
CA PRO A 110 28.80 16.36 -3.65
C PRO A 110 27.39 15.76 -3.78
N LYS A 111 26.36 16.47 -3.30
CA LYS A 111 24.95 16.11 -3.41
C LYS A 111 24.15 17.28 -4.04
N GLN A 112 24.70 17.87 -5.10
CA GLN A 112 24.13 19.06 -5.71
C GLN A 112 22.68 18.85 -6.16
N ILE A 113 21.75 19.67 -5.65
CA ILE A 113 20.33 19.59 -6.02
C ILE A 113 20.04 20.28 -7.35
N ASN A 114 19.01 19.80 -8.04
CA ASN A 114 18.54 20.38 -9.31
C ASN A 114 17.56 21.55 -9.08
N ILE A 115 18.11 22.76 -9.00
CA ILE A 115 17.37 24.04 -8.89
C ILE A 115 17.84 25.02 -9.96
N ASP A 116 16.97 25.97 -10.33
CA ASP A 116 17.28 26.98 -11.34
C ASP A 116 18.40 27.96 -10.90
N CYS A 117 19.03 28.59 -11.89
CA CYS A 117 20.17 29.49 -11.68
C CYS A 117 19.82 30.65 -10.74
N GLY A 118 18.63 31.24 -10.89
CA GLY A 118 18.19 32.38 -10.08
C GLY A 118 18.04 32.01 -8.60
N THR A 119 17.42 30.86 -8.32
CA THR A 119 17.31 30.35 -6.95
C THR A 119 18.69 30.07 -6.35
N ARG A 120 19.60 29.45 -7.11
CA ARG A 120 20.96 29.15 -6.63
C ARG A 120 21.75 30.43 -6.32
N GLU A 121 21.74 31.39 -7.24
CA GLU A 121 22.42 32.68 -7.05
C GLU A 121 21.88 33.44 -5.85
N ASN A 122 20.57 33.44 -5.63
CA ASN A 122 19.96 34.10 -4.49
C ASN A 122 20.45 33.49 -3.17
N ILE A 123 20.58 32.17 -3.08
CA ILE A 123 21.13 31.50 -1.89
C ILE A 123 22.61 31.87 -1.73
N THR A 124 23.41 31.78 -2.80
CA THR A 124 24.85 32.11 -2.78
C THR A 124 25.10 33.55 -2.32
N LYS A 125 24.26 34.52 -2.71
CA LYS A 125 24.40 35.92 -2.30
C LYS A 125 24.10 36.14 -0.83
N ASN A 126 23.15 35.39 -0.26
CA ASN A 126 22.66 35.60 1.11
C ASN A 126 23.31 34.67 2.15
N ILE A 127 24.10 33.67 1.74
CA ILE A 127 24.69 32.69 2.67
C ILE A 127 25.67 33.30 3.68
N CYS A 128 26.19 34.52 3.42
CA CYS A 128 27.03 35.26 4.36
C CYS A 128 26.27 35.75 5.61
N GLN A 129 24.94 35.89 5.51
CA GLN A 129 24.05 36.22 6.62
C GLN A 129 22.78 35.36 6.54
N PRO A 130 22.89 34.06 6.87
CA PRO A 130 21.78 33.13 6.71
C PRO A 130 20.68 33.37 7.74
N SER A 131 19.52 32.78 7.46
CA SER A 131 18.30 32.82 8.24
C SER A 131 17.60 31.46 8.17
N LEU A 132 16.65 31.21 9.07
CA LEU A 132 15.85 29.98 9.07
C LEU A 132 15.05 29.75 7.77
N THR A 133 14.84 30.81 6.97
CA THR A 133 14.10 30.79 5.70
C THR A 133 15.01 30.82 4.47
N SER A 134 16.34 30.77 4.65
CA SER A 134 17.32 30.92 3.56
C SER A 134 17.15 29.92 2.42
N PHE A 135 16.56 28.76 2.70
CA PHE A 135 16.37 27.68 1.71
C PHE A 135 14.91 27.47 1.31
N ASP A 136 13.96 28.30 1.76
CA ASP A 136 12.52 28.03 1.58
C ASP A 136 12.12 27.89 0.10
N THR A 137 12.65 28.74 -0.78
CA THR A 137 12.37 28.67 -2.21
C THR A 137 12.90 27.36 -2.82
N ALA A 138 14.16 27.02 -2.55
CA ALA A 138 14.75 25.78 -3.04
C ALA A 138 14.05 24.56 -2.45
N GLN A 139 13.72 24.56 -1.16
CA GLN A 139 13.01 23.46 -0.51
C GLN A 139 11.63 23.23 -1.13
N LYS A 140 10.88 24.30 -1.47
CA LYS A 140 9.60 24.19 -2.17
C LYS A 140 9.74 23.61 -3.58
N LEU A 141 10.79 23.99 -4.32
CA LEU A 141 11.06 23.43 -5.65
C LEU A 141 11.38 21.93 -5.56
N ILE A 142 12.26 21.54 -4.65
CA ILE A 142 12.65 20.13 -4.46
C ILE A 142 11.47 19.29 -3.94
N TYR A 143 10.67 19.81 -3.00
CA TYR A 143 9.43 19.17 -2.60
C TYR A 143 8.50 18.95 -3.80
N SER A 144 8.30 19.97 -4.64
CA SER A 144 7.44 19.88 -5.83
C SER A 144 7.96 18.87 -6.85
N LEU A 145 9.29 18.80 -7.04
CA LEU A 145 9.95 17.79 -7.87
C LEU A 145 9.66 16.39 -7.35
N MET A 146 9.92 16.15 -6.05
CA MET A 146 9.67 14.84 -5.44
C MET A 146 8.19 14.45 -5.50
N ALA A 147 7.29 15.39 -5.20
CA ALA A 147 5.85 15.15 -5.18
C ALA A 147 5.26 14.81 -6.56
N ARG A 148 5.76 15.46 -7.61
CA ARG A 148 5.21 15.35 -8.98
C ARG A 148 5.86 14.24 -9.80
N ASP A 149 7.12 13.94 -9.54
CA ASP A 149 7.89 12.98 -10.34
C ASP A 149 8.24 11.71 -9.56
N CYS A 150 8.99 11.85 -8.47
CA CYS A 150 9.51 10.69 -7.73
C CYS A 150 8.42 9.92 -6.99
N TYR A 151 7.49 10.61 -6.33
CA TYR A 151 6.48 10.01 -5.47
C TYR A 151 5.50 9.08 -6.23
N PRO A 152 4.94 9.47 -7.39
CA PRO A 152 4.11 8.55 -8.18
C PRO A 152 4.86 7.28 -8.64
N ARG A 153 6.18 7.38 -8.88
CA ARG A 153 7.03 6.24 -9.24
C ARG A 153 7.38 5.39 -8.02
N PHE A 154 7.63 6.00 -6.88
CA PHE A 154 7.79 5.31 -5.60
C PHE A 154 6.59 4.41 -5.28
N LEU A 155 5.37 4.92 -5.42
CA LEU A 155 4.15 4.12 -5.19
C LEU A 155 4.01 2.91 -6.13
N LYS A 156 4.68 2.93 -7.29
CA LYS A 156 4.71 1.81 -8.25
C LYS A 156 5.94 0.92 -8.09
N SER A 157 6.91 1.33 -7.28
CA SER A 157 8.19 0.63 -7.12
C SER A 157 8.04 -0.68 -6.35
N ASP A 158 8.95 -1.62 -6.59
CA ASP A 158 9.03 -2.88 -5.85
C ASP A 158 9.27 -2.66 -4.35
N ILE A 159 9.87 -1.54 -3.96
CA ILE A 159 10.10 -1.17 -2.56
C ILE A 159 8.75 -0.96 -1.87
N TYR A 160 7.93 -0.03 -2.36
CA TYR A 160 6.63 0.26 -1.75
C TYR A 160 5.66 -0.92 -1.90
N GLN A 161 5.59 -1.54 -3.07
CA GLN A 161 4.74 -2.71 -3.31
C GLN A 161 5.15 -3.91 -2.44
N GLY A 162 6.45 -4.08 -2.19
CA GLY A 162 6.98 -5.08 -1.26
C GLY A 162 6.57 -4.80 0.19
N LEU A 163 6.61 -3.53 0.61
CA LEU A 163 6.16 -3.11 1.94
C LEU A 163 4.65 -3.30 2.13
N LEU A 164 3.83 -2.96 1.12
CA LEU A 164 2.38 -3.20 1.15
C LEU A 164 2.07 -4.69 1.29
N ARG A 165 2.69 -5.54 0.45
CA ARG A 165 2.50 -7.00 0.56
C ARG A 165 2.92 -7.54 1.91
N ARG A 166 4.03 -7.01 2.47
CA ARG A 166 4.48 -7.37 3.82
C ARG A 166 3.47 -6.94 4.87
N ASN A 167 2.95 -5.71 4.79
CA ASN A 167 1.94 -5.21 5.72
C ASN A 167 0.66 -6.04 5.65
N GLU A 168 0.17 -6.34 4.45
CA GLU A 168 -0.98 -7.21 4.23
C GLU A 168 -0.75 -8.66 4.73
N SER A 169 0.49 -9.16 4.63
CA SER A 169 0.86 -10.51 5.07
C SER A 169 1.19 -10.61 6.56
N ARG A 170 1.49 -9.50 7.23
CA ARG A 170 1.73 -9.46 8.68
C ARG A 170 0.38 -9.46 9.37
N LEU A 171 -0.22 -10.63 9.48
CA LEU A 171 -1.20 -10.88 10.53
C LEU A 171 -0.56 -10.46 11.84
N SER A 172 -1.13 -9.47 12.53
CA SER A 172 -0.58 -9.04 13.80
C SER A 172 -1.05 -10.00 14.90
N PHE A 173 -0.22 -10.21 15.91
CA PHE A 173 -0.63 -10.95 17.11
C PHE A 173 -1.89 -10.34 17.73
N GLU A 174 -2.00 -9.00 17.68
CA GLU A 174 -3.18 -8.27 18.12
C GLU A 174 -4.42 -8.66 17.30
N GLU A 175 -4.34 -8.69 15.96
CA GLU A 175 -5.44 -9.08 15.09
C GLU A 175 -5.93 -10.51 15.40
N MET A 176 -5.01 -11.46 15.60
CA MET A 176 -5.38 -12.82 15.97
C MET A 176 -5.99 -12.90 17.38
N THR A 177 -5.46 -12.13 18.32
CA THR A 177 -6.06 -12.02 19.65
C THR A 177 -7.51 -11.53 19.54
N GLN A 178 -7.78 -10.52 18.71
CA GLN A 178 -9.14 -10.05 18.44
C GLN A 178 -10.04 -11.14 17.87
N TRP A 179 -9.53 -11.98 16.97
CA TRP A 179 -10.29 -13.09 16.40
C TRP A 179 -10.70 -14.12 17.44
N SER A 180 -9.94 -14.32 18.51
CA SER A 180 -10.26 -15.28 19.57
C SER A 180 -11.38 -14.83 20.51
N LEU A 181 -11.65 -13.52 20.56
CA LEU A 181 -12.60 -12.94 21.50
C LEU A 181 -14.05 -13.14 21.08
N SER A 182 -14.36 -13.10 19.77
CA SER A 182 -15.68 -13.44 19.25
C SER A 182 -15.67 -13.72 17.75
N LEU A 183 -16.66 -14.51 17.29
CA LEU A 183 -16.88 -14.73 15.86
C LEU A 183 -17.15 -13.39 15.14
N GLU A 184 -17.85 -12.46 15.76
CA GLU A 184 -18.07 -11.12 15.20
C GLU A 184 -16.76 -10.38 14.89
N ARG A 185 -15.77 -10.42 15.79
CA ARG A 185 -14.46 -9.79 15.57
C ARG A 185 -13.68 -10.51 14.47
N LEU A 186 -13.73 -11.84 14.43
CA LEU A 186 -13.17 -12.64 13.34
C LEU A 186 -13.80 -12.27 11.98
N LEU A 187 -15.12 -12.16 11.90
CA LEU A 187 -15.86 -11.83 10.68
C LEU A 187 -15.80 -10.34 10.30
N SER A 188 -15.38 -9.48 11.22
CA SER A 188 -15.09 -8.07 10.90
C SER A 188 -13.71 -7.88 10.27
N SER A 189 -12.79 -8.84 10.45
CA SER A 189 -11.48 -8.83 9.81
C SER A 189 -11.52 -9.47 8.42
N LYS A 190 -10.98 -8.76 7.41
CA LYS A 190 -10.79 -9.31 6.05
C LYS A 190 -9.91 -10.56 6.06
N ASN A 191 -8.87 -10.55 6.90
CA ASN A 191 -7.96 -11.68 7.04
C ASN A 191 -8.62 -12.81 7.83
N GLY A 192 -9.34 -12.48 8.90
CA GLY A 192 -10.10 -13.42 9.71
C GLY A 192 -11.10 -14.21 8.86
N ILE A 193 -11.90 -13.54 8.03
CA ILE A 193 -12.79 -14.20 7.06
C ILE A 193 -12.02 -15.16 6.16
N LYS A 194 -10.90 -14.74 5.56
CA LYS A 194 -10.13 -15.58 4.61
C LYS A 194 -9.62 -16.85 5.27
N VAL A 195 -9.03 -16.73 6.46
CA VAL A 195 -8.46 -17.87 7.19
C VAL A 195 -9.59 -18.78 7.68
N PHE A 196 -10.66 -18.21 8.22
CA PHE A 196 -11.82 -19.00 8.68
C PHE A 196 -12.53 -19.71 7.52
N GLN A 197 -12.66 -19.06 6.36
CA GLN A 197 -13.20 -19.69 5.16
C GLN A 197 -12.30 -20.84 4.67
N ALA A 198 -10.97 -20.69 4.74
CA ALA A 198 -10.05 -21.77 4.42
C ALA A 198 -10.20 -22.97 5.38
N PHE A 199 -10.38 -22.70 6.67
CA PHE A 199 -10.70 -23.71 7.67
C PHE A 199 -12.01 -24.45 7.37
N LEU A 200 -13.11 -23.72 7.15
CA LEU A 200 -14.41 -24.33 6.85
C LEU A 200 -14.37 -25.14 5.55
N LYS A 201 -13.60 -24.69 4.55
CA LYS A 201 -13.38 -25.47 3.31
C LYS A 201 -12.68 -26.80 3.58
N SER A 202 -11.71 -26.82 4.49
CA SER A 202 -11.02 -28.05 4.87
C SER A 202 -11.93 -29.05 5.58
N GLU A 203 -13.04 -28.56 6.13
CA GLU A 203 -14.06 -29.36 6.83
C GLU A 203 -15.36 -29.49 6.04
N PHE A 204 -15.36 -29.10 4.76
CA PHE A 204 -16.52 -29.18 3.87
C PHE A 204 -17.79 -28.48 4.42
N SER A 205 -17.62 -27.37 5.14
CA SER A 205 -18.70 -26.60 5.77
C SER A 205 -18.69 -25.10 5.38
N ASP A 206 -18.02 -24.77 4.27
CA ASP A 206 -17.83 -23.38 3.82
C ASP A 206 -19.10 -22.72 3.25
N GLU A 207 -20.15 -23.48 2.97
CA GLU A 207 -21.47 -22.95 2.60
C GLU A 207 -22.05 -22.01 3.67
N ASN A 208 -21.75 -22.24 4.94
CA ASN A 208 -22.24 -21.43 6.06
C ASN A 208 -21.69 -20.00 6.01
N ILE A 209 -20.36 -19.86 5.90
CA ILE A 209 -19.74 -18.53 5.80
C ILE A 209 -20.04 -17.87 4.45
N GLU A 210 -20.09 -18.65 3.36
CA GLU A 210 -20.47 -18.11 2.04
C GLU A 210 -21.88 -17.51 2.09
N PHE A 211 -22.85 -18.24 2.65
CA PHE A 211 -24.22 -17.76 2.80
C PHE A 211 -24.26 -16.49 3.66
N TRP A 212 -23.58 -16.49 4.81
CA TRP A 212 -23.57 -15.33 5.71
C TRP A 212 -23.05 -14.06 5.03
N LEU A 213 -21.93 -14.16 4.28
CA LEU A 213 -21.35 -13.04 3.53
C LEU A 213 -22.27 -12.56 2.40
N VAL A 214 -22.91 -13.50 1.70
CA VAL A 214 -23.87 -13.19 0.63
C VAL A 214 -25.08 -12.42 1.17
N CYS A 215 -25.53 -12.73 2.40
CA CYS A 215 -26.58 -11.99 3.09
C CYS A 215 -26.14 -10.57 3.48
N GLU A 216 -24.92 -10.38 3.97
CA GLU A 216 -24.37 -9.05 4.25
C GLU A 216 -24.33 -8.16 3.00
N ASP A 217 -23.92 -8.72 1.86
CA ASP A 217 -23.92 -7.99 0.60
C ASP A 217 -25.33 -7.74 0.05
N TYR A 218 -26.26 -8.66 0.29
CA TYR A 218 -27.65 -8.52 -0.12
C TYR A 218 -28.32 -7.33 0.57
N LYS A 219 -28.07 -7.11 1.86
CA LYS A 219 -28.60 -5.98 2.65
C LYS A 219 -28.20 -4.60 2.10
N LYS A 220 -27.07 -4.53 1.38
CA LYS A 220 -26.54 -3.29 0.77
C LYS A 220 -27.21 -2.94 -0.57
N ILE A 221 -28.03 -3.83 -1.14
CA ILE A 221 -28.68 -3.59 -2.44
C ILE A 221 -29.81 -2.55 -2.30
N GLY A 222 -29.70 -1.44 -3.04
CA GLY A 222 -30.75 -0.42 -3.11
C GLY A 222 -31.81 -0.64 -4.21
N SER A 223 -31.44 -1.31 -5.31
CA SER A 223 -32.34 -1.51 -6.46
C SER A 223 -33.27 -2.71 -6.26
N SER A 224 -34.59 -2.48 -6.32
CA SER A 224 -35.61 -3.54 -6.20
C SER A 224 -35.45 -4.65 -7.25
N PHE A 225 -35.12 -4.31 -8.50
CA PHE A 225 -34.86 -5.29 -9.56
C PHE A 225 -33.65 -6.18 -9.24
N ARG A 226 -32.52 -5.58 -8.84
CA ARG A 226 -31.31 -6.33 -8.45
C ARG A 226 -31.55 -7.17 -7.20
N MET A 227 -32.31 -6.64 -6.24
CA MET A 227 -32.69 -7.33 -5.01
C MET A 227 -33.50 -8.59 -5.34
N SER A 228 -34.53 -8.47 -6.18
CA SER A 228 -35.35 -9.60 -6.62
C SER A 228 -34.54 -10.67 -7.35
N SER A 229 -33.66 -10.26 -8.27
CA SER A 229 -32.76 -11.18 -8.97
C SER A 229 -31.78 -11.88 -8.01
N ARG A 230 -31.20 -11.14 -7.06
CA ARG A 230 -30.26 -11.69 -6.07
C ARG A 230 -30.96 -12.62 -5.08
N ALA A 231 -32.13 -12.26 -4.58
CA ALA A 231 -32.91 -13.07 -3.64
C ALA A 231 -33.23 -14.46 -4.22
N ARG A 232 -33.65 -14.54 -5.48
CA ARG A 232 -33.89 -15.82 -6.18
C ARG A 232 -32.61 -16.66 -6.30
N LYS A 233 -31.47 -16.03 -6.58
CA LYS A 233 -30.17 -16.74 -6.65
C LYS A 233 -29.74 -17.28 -5.28
N ILE A 234 -29.91 -16.51 -4.22
CA ILE A 234 -29.62 -16.93 -2.84
C ILE A 234 -30.51 -18.12 -2.47
N PHE A 235 -31.82 -18.00 -2.71
CA PHE A 235 -32.77 -19.06 -2.42
C PHE A 235 -32.40 -20.36 -3.12
N LYS A 236 -32.16 -20.33 -4.43
CA LYS A 236 -31.81 -21.52 -5.22
C LYS A 236 -30.49 -22.17 -4.79
N ARG A 237 -29.51 -21.37 -4.34
CA ARG A 237 -28.17 -21.88 -4.01
C ARG A 237 -28.06 -22.41 -2.59
N TYR A 238 -28.73 -21.78 -1.62
CA TYR A 238 -28.53 -22.05 -0.19
C TYR A 238 -29.79 -22.52 0.55
N ILE A 239 -31.00 -22.16 0.10
CA ILE A 239 -32.24 -22.35 0.89
C ILE A 239 -33.11 -23.49 0.35
N GLN A 240 -33.15 -23.66 -0.97
CA GLN A 240 -33.93 -24.69 -1.63
C GLN A 240 -33.44 -26.08 -1.16
N ALA A 241 -34.40 -26.97 -0.88
CA ALA A 241 -34.08 -28.36 -0.56
C ALA A 241 -33.27 -28.99 -1.70
N ASP A 242 -32.24 -29.76 -1.33
CA ASP A 242 -31.30 -30.42 -2.23
C ASP A 242 -30.43 -29.44 -3.04
N ALA A 243 -30.31 -28.18 -2.58
CA ALA A 243 -29.38 -27.25 -3.20
C ALA A 243 -27.93 -27.70 -2.97
N ALA A 244 -27.08 -27.50 -3.98
CA ALA A 244 -25.66 -27.92 -3.93
C ALA A 244 -24.85 -27.28 -2.78
N ARG A 245 -25.36 -26.20 -2.17
CA ARG A 245 -24.77 -25.51 -1.03
C ARG A 245 -25.84 -25.23 0.04
N GLU A 246 -26.78 -26.17 0.22
CA GLU A 246 -27.88 -26.03 1.19
C GLU A 246 -27.36 -25.81 2.61
N ILE A 247 -27.91 -24.80 3.30
CA ILE A 247 -27.58 -24.51 4.71
C ILE A 247 -28.51 -25.28 5.67
N ASN A 248 -28.02 -25.59 6.85
CA ASN A 248 -28.79 -26.30 7.88
C ASN A 248 -29.78 -25.37 8.60
N ILE A 249 -31.02 -25.29 8.12
CA ILE A 249 -32.12 -24.52 8.72
C ILE A 249 -33.39 -25.38 8.84
N ASP A 250 -34.27 -25.02 9.78
CA ASP A 250 -35.52 -25.73 9.97
C ASP A 250 -36.55 -25.45 8.86
N HIS A 251 -37.54 -26.34 8.74
CA HIS A 251 -38.58 -26.24 7.71
C HIS A 251 -39.36 -24.91 7.80
N LYS A 252 -39.61 -24.44 9.02
CA LYS A 252 -40.35 -23.19 9.26
C LYS A 252 -39.60 -21.97 8.70
N THR A 253 -38.29 -21.89 8.93
CA THR A 253 -37.46 -20.81 8.38
C THR A 253 -37.39 -20.91 6.86
N ARG A 254 -37.20 -22.11 6.31
CA ARG A 254 -37.18 -22.34 4.85
C ARG A 254 -38.48 -21.86 4.18
N ASP A 255 -39.64 -22.17 4.76
CA ASP A 255 -40.95 -21.76 4.26
C ASP A 255 -41.18 -20.25 4.34
N LEU A 256 -40.72 -19.62 5.42
CA LEU A 256 -40.78 -18.17 5.58
C LEU A 256 -39.99 -17.47 4.47
N ILE A 257 -38.75 -17.91 4.23
CA ILE A 257 -37.90 -17.33 3.18
C ILE A 257 -38.52 -17.56 1.79
N ARG A 258 -39.10 -18.74 1.54
CA ARG A 258 -39.80 -19.02 0.26
C ARG A 258 -40.89 -17.98 -0.03
N ARG A 259 -41.65 -17.56 0.99
CA ARG A 259 -42.68 -16.50 0.86
C ARG A 259 -42.04 -15.13 0.67
N ASN A 260 -41.01 -14.80 1.47
CA ASN A 260 -40.34 -13.50 1.40
C ASN A 260 -39.66 -13.25 0.04
N VAL A 261 -39.17 -14.30 -0.63
CA VAL A 261 -38.52 -14.18 -1.95
C VAL A 261 -39.48 -13.75 -3.06
N ALA A 262 -40.80 -13.87 -2.86
CA ALA A 262 -41.80 -13.35 -3.81
C ALA A 262 -41.86 -11.81 -3.84
N ALA A 263 -41.67 -11.18 -2.68
CA ALA A 263 -41.59 -9.72 -2.51
C ALA A 263 -40.41 -9.38 -1.58
N PRO A 264 -39.17 -9.47 -2.07
CA PRO A 264 -37.99 -9.44 -1.23
C PRO A 264 -37.74 -8.08 -0.62
N THR A 265 -37.39 -8.07 0.67
CA THR A 265 -36.93 -6.91 1.42
C THR A 265 -35.47 -7.10 1.84
N ARG A 266 -34.86 -6.10 2.48
CA ARG A 266 -33.48 -6.21 3.00
C ARG A 266 -33.34 -7.26 4.10
N VAL A 267 -34.41 -7.54 4.84
CA VAL A 267 -34.45 -8.49 5.96
C VAL A 267 -34.87 -9.91 5.53
N CYS A 268 -34.99 -10.16 4.22
CA CYS A 268 -35.53 -11.40 3.65
C CYS A 268 -34.85 -12.68 4.17
N PHE A 269 -33.57 -12.60 4.55
CA PHE A 269 -32.75 -13.73 4.97
C PHE A 269 -32.24 -13.64 6.42
N ASP A 270 -32.68 -12.65 7.21
CA ASP A 270 -32.12 -12.36 8.53
C ASP A 270 -32.23 -13.54 9.50
N ASP A 271 -33.36 -14.27 9.45
CA ASP A 271 -33.57 -15.44 10.31
C ASP A 271 -32.60 -16.58 10.00
N ALA A 272 -32.47 -16.95 8.71
CA ALA A 272 -31.49 -17.96 8.31
C ALA A 272 -30.06 -17.50 8.58
N GLN A 273 -29.74 -16.22 8.36
CA GLN A 273 -28.40 -15.70 8.62
C GLN A 273 -28.04 -15.78 10.11
N ARG A 274 -29.00 -15.51 11.01
CA ARG A 274 -28.82 -15.66 12.46
C ARG A 274 -28.62 -17.11 12.88
N ILE A 275 -29.38 -18.04 12.29
CA ILE A 275 -29.22 -19.47 12.54
C ILE A 275 -27.83 -19.94 12.11
N VAL A 276 -27.40 -19.58 10.90
CA VAL A 276 -26.08 -19.94 10.37
C VAL A 276 -24.94 -19.30 11.16
N TYR A 277 -25.09 -18.04 11.58
CA TYR A 277 -24.12 -17.40 12.48
C TYR A 277 -24.01 -18.18 13.80
N SER A 278 -25.13 -18.51 14.45
CA SER A 278 -25.12 -19.26 15.70
C SER A 278 -24.57 -20.67 15.55
N LEU A 279 -24.80 -21.31 14.40
CA LEU A 279 -24.23 -22.62 14.04
C LEU A 279 -22.70 -22.52 13.98
N MET A 280 -22.16 -21.57 13.20
CA MET A 280 -20.72 -21.36 13.11
C MET A 280 -20.11 -20.99 14.47
N GLU A 281 -20.78 -20.14 15.25
CA GLU A 281 -20.33 -19.68 16.56
C GLU A 281 -20.24 -20.81 17.59
N LYS A 282 -21.18 -21.76 17.56
CA LYS A 282 -21.25 -22.86 18.53
C LYS A 282 -20.45 -24.09 18.14
N ASP A 283 -20.20 -24.30 16.84
CA ASP A 283 -19.49 -25.48 16.35
C ASP A 283 -18.13 -25.13 15.72
N SER A 284 -18.14 -24.52 14.53
CA SER A 284 -16.95 -24.41 13.71
C SER A 284 -15.93 -23.39 14.25
N TYR A 285 -16.39 -22.30 14.87
CA TYR A 285 -15.53 -21.25 15.42
C TYR A 285 -14.68 -21.74 16.61
N PRO A 286 -15.21 -22.43 17.63
CA PRO A 286 -14.40 -23.04 18.68
C PRO A 286 -13.40 -24.10 18.17
N ARG A 287 -13.73 -24.79 17.06
CA ARG A 287 -12.81 -25.75 16.41
C ARG A 287 -11.73 -25.03 15.62
N PHE A 288 -12.06 -23.94 14.93
CA PHE A 288 -11.12 -23.05 14.27
C PHE A 288 -10.06 -22.52 15.24
N LEU A 289 -10.45 -22.01 16.41
CA LEU A 289 -9.50 -21.49 17.41
C LEU A 289 -8.56 -22.56 18.00
N ARG A 290 -8.91 -23.84 17.87
CA ARG A 290 -8.09 -24.99 18.28
C ARG A 290 -7.34 -25.64 17.13
N SER A 291 -7.52 -25.14 15.91
CA SER A 291 -6.99 -25.77 14.70
C SER A 291 -5.53 -25.42 14.47
N ASP A 292 -4.81 -26.30 13.78
CA ASP A 292 -3.42 -26.06 13.37
C ASP A 292 -3.28 -24.83 12.48
N ILE A 293 -4.31 -24.46 11.72
CA ILE A 293 -4.24 -23.26 10.87
C ILE A 293 -4.21 -21.99 11.72
N TYR A 294 -4.95 -21.93 12.84
CA TYR A 294 -4.92 -20.79 13.74
C TYR A 294 -3.65 -20.77 14.62
N HIS A 295 -3.26 -21.91 15.18
CA HIS A 295 -2.05 -22.00 16.01
C HIS A 295 -0.76 -21.72 15.25
N ARG A 296 -0.62 -22.19 13.99
CA ARG A 296 0.54 -21.84 13.16
C ARG A 296 0.67 -20.34 12.90
N LEU A 297 -0.45 -19.63 12.81
CA LEU A 297 -0.44 -18.18 12.64
C LEU A 297 0.05 -17.50 13.93
N LEU A 298 -0.44 -17.92 15.10
CA LEU A 298 0.06 -17.42 16.39
C LEU A 298 1.58 -17.63 16.52
N ASP A 299 2.07 -18.84 16.26
CA ASP A 299 3.49 -19.18 16.36
C ASP A 299 4.38 -18.38 15.40
N SER A 300 3.86 -18.04 14.22
CA SER A 300 4.57 -17.23 13.22
C SER A 300 4.71 -15.75 13.61
N THR A 301 3.96 -15.30 14.61
CA THR A 301 3.94 -13.89 15.06
C THR A 301 4.56 -13.67 16.44
N SER A 302 4.80 -14.74 17.21
CA SER A 302 5.49 -14.68 18.51
C SER A 302 7.03 -14.71 18.42
N LYS A 303 7.60 -14.55 17.22
CA LYS A 303 9.06 -14.49 16.96
C LYS A 303 9.43 -13.18 16.29
#